data_AF-A0A846P7V9-F1
#
_entry.id   AF-A0A846P7V9-F1
#
_cell.length_a   1.000
_cell.length_b   1.000
_cell.length_c   1.000
_cell.angle_alpha   90.00
_cell.angle_beta   90.00
_cell.angle_gamma   90.00
#
_symmetry.space_group_name_H-M   'P 1'
#
loop_
_entity.id
_entity.type
_entity.pdbx_description
1 polymer ?
#
loop_
_entity_poly.entity_id
_entity_poly.type
_entity_poly.pdbx_seq_one_letter_code
_entity_poly.pdbx_strand_id
1 'polypeptide(L)'
;MWLIRSVIILVGVVAFLWIGMKNADQTVDFSFFTKTYESLSLNLLMLIVFAAGMVFSFLIAAINEFQLRNTISSQRRGIRRLEEELAALRNLPLEEGESAQSESEIGL
;
A
#
# COMPACT_ATOMS: atom_id res chain seq x y z
N MET A 1 -10.18 6.24 9.33
CA MET A 1 -11.02 5.25 10.04
C MET A 1 -11.70 4.34 9.01
N TRP A 2 -11.57 3.03 9.16
CA TRP A 2 -12.14 2.05 8.22
C TRP A 2 -13.67 2.17 8.08
N LEU A 3 -14.39 2.40 9.19
CA LEU A 3 -15.84 2.57 9.20
C LEU A 3 -16.34 3.76 8.37
N ILE A 4 -15.74 4.95 8.54
CA ILE A 4 -16.14 6.16 7.81
C ILE A 4 -15.96 5.95 6.30
N ARG A 5 -14.84 5.34 5.90
CA ARG A 5 -14.58 5.00 4.50
C ARG A 5 -15.64 4.05 3.95
N SER A 6 -16.01 3.02 4.69
CA SER A 6 -17.06 2.07 4.29
C SER A 6 -18.42 2.73 4.14
N VAL A 7 -18.81 3.63 5.05
CA VAL A 7 -20.07 4.38 4.96
C VAL A 7 -20.10 5.28 3.74
N ILE A 8 -19.03 6.01 3.45
CA ILE A 8 -18.93 6.88 2.27
C ILE A 8 -19.07 6.05 0.98
N ILE A 9 -18.39 4.91 0.90
CA ILE A 9 -18.49 4.00 -0.27
C ILE A 9 -19.92 3.50 -0.43
N LEU A 10 -20.56 3.06 0.67
CA LEU A 10 -21.94 2.58 0.64
C LEU A 10 -22.90 3.65 0.11
N VAL A 11 -22.82 4.88 0.65
CA VAL A 11 -23.65 6.00 0.20
C VAL A 11 -23.40 6.30 -1.27
N GLY A 12 -22.14 6.28 -1.72
CA GLY A 12 -21.77 6.47 -3.11
C GLY A 12 -22.37 5.42 -4.04
N VAL A 13 -22.32 4.14 -3.66
CA VAL A 13 -22.92 3.04 -4.44
C VAL A 13 -24.44 3.18 -4.52
N VAL A 14 -25.10 3.48 -3.40
CA VAL A 14 -26.56 3.69 -3.38
C VAL A 14 -26.95 4.87 -4.26
N ALA A 15 -26.23 5.99 -4.17
CA ALA A 15 -26.47 7.16 -5.01
C ALA A 15 -26.27 6.84 -6.50
N PHE A 16 -25.20 6.10 -6.84
CA PHE A 16 -24.92 5.69 -8.21
C PHE A 16 -26.04 4.83 -8.80
N LEU A 17 -26.49 3.81 -8.05
CA LEU A 17 -27.62 2.96 -8.46
C LEU A 17 -28.92 3.76 -8.60
N TRP A 18 -29.19 4.67 -7.67
CA TRP A 18 -30.36 5.54 -7.73
C TRP A 18 -30.37 6.39 -9.01
N ILE A 19 -29.23 7.02 -9.36
CA ILE A 19 -29.10 7.81 -10.58
C ILE A 19 -29.30 6.93 -11.82
N GLY A 20 -28.71 5.74 -11.85
CA GLY A 20 -28.91 4.78 -12.95
C GLY A 20 -30.36 4.37 -13.14
N MET A 21 -31.09 4.15 -12.05
CA MET A 21 -32.51 3.79 -12.13
C MET A 21 -33.36 4.97 -12.65
N LYS A 22 -33.10 6.19 -12.18
CA LYS A 22 -33.84 7.38 -12.60
C LYS A 22 -33.60 7.76 -14.07
N ASN A 23 -32.48 7.31 -14.65
CA ASN A 23 -32.10 7.61 -16.02
C ASN A 23 -32.12 6.37 -16.94
N ALA A 24 -32.86 5.33 -16.57
CA ALA A 24 -32.79 4.04 -17.26
C ALA A 24 -33.17 4.09 -18.75
N ASP A 25 -34.17 4.92 -19.08
CA ASP A 25 -34.65 5.08 -20.46
C ASP A 25 -34.00 6.25 -21.19
N GLN A 26 -33.00 6.91 -20.59
CA GLN A 26 -32.33 8.05 -21.20
C GLN A 26 -31.23 7.58 -22.16
N THR A 27 -31.21 8.19 -23.33
CA THR A 27 -30.14 8.04 -24.32
C THR A 27 -29.38 9.35 -24.48
N VAL A 28 -28.09 9.26 -24.78
CA VAL A 28 -27.21 10.41 -24.98
C VAL A 28 -26.31 10.19 -26.18
N ASP A 29 -25.97 11.28 -26.86
CA ASP A 29 -24.93 11.28 -27.88
C ASP A 29 -23.58 11.44 -27.19
N PHE A 30 -22.70 10.46 -27.37
CA PHE A 30 -21.41 10.41 -26.70
C PHE A 30 -20.27 10.49 -27.73
N SER A 31 -19.47 11.56 -27.63
CA SER A 31 -18.27 11.71 -28.45
C SER A 31 -17.04 11.29 -27.67
N PHE A 32 -16.30 10.33 -28.21
CA PHE A 32 -15.03 9.85 -27.67
C PHE A 32 -13.93 9.98 -28.72
N PHE A 33 -12.95 10.85 -28.43
CA PHE A 33 -11.91 11.26 -29.37
C PHE A 33 -12.50 11.73 -30.71
N THR A 34 -12.41 10.92 -31.76
CA THR A 34 -12.89 11.22 -33.12
C THR A 34 -14.15 10.46 -33.52
N LYS A 35 -14.73 9.67 -32.61
CA LYS A 35 -15.95 8.89 -32.87
C LYS A 35 -17.11 9.43 -32.04
N THR A 36 -18.26 9.58 -32.68
CA THR A 36 -19.52 9.90 -32.00
C THR A 36 -20.42 8.68 -32.04
N TYR A 37 -20.97 8.33 -30.89
CA TYR A 37 -21.94 7.27 -30.71
C TYR A 37 -23.28 7.93 -30.39
N GLU A 38 -24.22 7.84 -31.32
CA GLU A 38 -25.54 8.45 -31.16
C GLU A 38 -26.48 7.53 -30.39
N SER A 39 -27.40 8.15 -29.63
CA SER A 39 -28.46 7.45 -28.90
C SER A 39 -27.98 6.30 -28.00
N LEU A 40 -26.82 6.47 -27.38
CA LEU A 40 -26.26 5.46 -26.48
C LEU A 40 -27.02 5.47 -25.15
N SER A 41 -27.38 4.29 -24.62
CA SER A 41 -28.02 4.20 -23.30
C SER A 41 -27.12 4.81 -22.23
N LEU A 42 -27.65 5.78 -21.47
CA LEU A 42 -26.89 6.44 -20.40
C LEU A 42 -26.43 5.45 -19.33
N ASN A 43 -27.25 4.44 -19.04
CA ASN A 43 -26.90 3.38 -18.09
C ASN A 43 -25.71 2.54 -18.54
N LEU A 44 -25.65 2.22 -19.84
CA LEU A 44 -24.51 1.51 -20.41
C LEU A 44 -23.24 2.36 -20.30
N LEU A 45 -23.32 3.65 -20.62
CA LEU A 45 -22.19 4.57 -20.52
C LEU A 45 -21.69 4.68 -19.07
N MET A 46 -22.62 4.87 -18.11
CA MET A 46 -22.28 4.94 -16.69
C MET A 46 -21.60 3.66 -16.20
N LEU A 47 -22.10 2.48 -16.62
CA LEU A 47 -21.49 1.20 -16.26
C LEU A 47 -20.05 1.08 -16.79
N ILE A 48 -19.82 1.44 -18.06
CA ILE A 48 -18.50 1.38 -18.68
C ILE A 48 -17.52 2.31 -17.97
N VAL A 49 -17.92 3.56 -17.70
CA VAL A 49 -17.08 4.54 -17.00
C VAL A 49 -16.76 4.08 -15.57
N PHE A 50 -17.76 3.55 -14.86
CA PHE A 50 -17.57 3.01 -13.52
C PHE A 50 -16.61 1.81 -13.51
N ALA A 51 -16.77 0.88 -14.45
CA ALA A 51 -15.89 -0.26 -14.61
C ALA A 51 -14.45 0.16 -14.95
N ALA A 52 -14.28 1.12 -15.86
CA ALA A 52 -12.96 1.68 -16.19
C ALA A 52 -12.29 2.32 -14.97
N GLY A 53 -13.05 3.09 -14.18
CA GLY A 53 -12.58 3.67 -12.92
C GLY A 53 -12.14 2.59 -11.91
N MET A 54 -12.92 1.51 -11.77
CA MET A 54 -12.55 0.39 -10.91
C MET A 54 -11.25 -0.28 -11.36
N VAL A 55 -11.12 -0.59 -12.65
CA VAL A 55 -9.88 -1.17 -13.20
C VAL A 55 -8.68 -0.26 -12.95
N PHE A 56 -8.82 1.03 -13.21
CA PHE A 56 -7.75 2.00 -12.99
C PHE A 56 -7.35 2.09 -11.51
N SER A 57 -8.34 2.13 -10.61
CA SER A 57 -8.09 2.15 -9.17
C SER A 57 -7.41 0.87 -8.68
N PHE A 58 -7.79 -0.28 -9.24
CA PHE A 58 -7.20 -1.57 -8.93
C PHE A 58 -5.72 -1.62 -9.35
N LEU A 59 -5.40 -1.14 -10.55
CA LEU A 59 -4.01 -1.09 -11.03
C LEU A 59 -3.12 -0.23 -10.11
N ILE A 60 -3.61 0.96 -9.72
CA ILE A 60 -2.89 1.82 -8.77
C ILE A 60 -2.71 1.12 -7.42
N ALA A 61 -3.77 0.50 -6.89
CA ALA A 61 -3.70 -0.22 -5.63
C ALA A 61 -2.71 -1.39 -5.68
N ALA A 62 -2.69 -2.15 -6.79
CA ALA A 62 -1.76 -3.26 -6.97
C ALA A 62 -0.30 -2.80 -6.99
N ILE A 63 0.00 -1.68 -7.68
CA ILE A 63 1.34 -1.09 -7.72
C ILE A 63 1.77 -0.65 -6.31
N ASN A 64 0.89 0.04 -5.59
CA ASN A 64 1.17 0.51 -4.23
C ASN A 64 1.39 -0.66 -3.26
N GLU A 65 0.59 -1.72 -3.37
CA GLU A 65 0.73 -2.93 -2.55
C GLU A 65 2.09 -3.61 -2.79
N PHE A 66 2.55 -3.66 -4.04
CA PHE A 66 3.86 -4.21 -4.36
C PHE A 66 5.00 -3.39 -3.74
N GLN A 67 4.93 -2.06 -3.84
CA GLN A 67 5.91 -1.17 -3.20
C GLN A 67 5.92 -1.34 -1.68
N LEU A 68 4.74 -1.40 -1.06
CA LEU A 68 4.59 -1.56 0.39
C LEU A 68 5.21 -2.88 0.87
N ARG A 69 5.00 -3.98 0.15
CA ARG A 69 5.62 -5.28 0.45
C ARG A 69 7.15 -5.22 0.39
N ASN A 70 7.70 -4.53 -0.62
CA ASN A 70 9.15 -4.36 -0.74
C ASN A 70 9.70 -3.52 0.42
N THR A 71 9.02 -2.44 0.81
CA THR A 71 9.39 -1.62 1.97
C THR A 71 9.35 -2.45 3.26
N ILE A 72 8.31 -3.24 3.49
CA ILE A 72 8.21 -4.11 4.67
C ILE A 72 9.36 -5.14 4.70
N SER A 73 9.70 -5.74 3.56
CA SER A 73 10.81 -6.70 3.46
C SER A 73 12.16 -6.03 3.76
N SER A 74 12.39 -4.84 3.21
CA SER A 74 13.59 -4.04 3.47
C SER A 74 13.70 -3.66 4.96
N GLN A 75 12.62 -3.17 5.56
CA GLN A 75 12.58 -2.79 6.97
C GLN A 75 12.85 -4.00 7.89
N ARG A 76 12.26 -5.17 7.60
CA ARG A 76 12.54 -6.40 8.37
C ARG A 76 13.99 -6.84 8.30
N ARG A 77 14.63 -6.75 7.12
CA ARG A 77 16.06 -7.04 6.97
C ARG A 77 16.92 -6.06 7.77
N GLY A 78 16.55 -4.78 7.76
CA GLY A 78 17.22 -3.74 8.56
C GLY A 78 17.13 -4.04 10.05
N ILE A 79 15.94 -4.36 10.58
CA ILE A 79 15.74 -4.75 11.98
C ILE A 79 16.65 -5.92 12.35
N ARG A 80 16.63 -7.00 11.55
CA ARG A 80 17.44 -8.19 11.83
C ARG A 80 18.94 -7.89 11.85
N ARG A 81 19.42 -7.07 10.92
CA ARG A 81 20.84 -6.65 10.88
C ARG A 81 21.21 -5.84 12.13
N LEU A 82 20.36 -4.88 12.53
CA LEU A 82 20.59 -4.10 13.74
C LEU A 82 20.59 -4.99 14.99
N GLU A 83 19.69 -5.97 15.06
CA GLU A 83 19.67 -6.96 16.16
C GLU A 83 20.94 -7.81 16.20
N GLU A 84 21.46 -8.24 15.05
CA GLU A 84 22.73 -8.98 14.93
C GLU A 84 23.93 -8.12 15.37
N GLU A 85 23.98 -6.84 14.98
CA GLU A 85 25.03 -5.89 15.40
C GLU A 85 24.99 -5.64 16.91
N LEU A 86 23.80 -5.50 17.49
CA LEU A 86 23.61 -5.32 18.94
C LEU A 86 24.03 -6.56 19.73
N ALA A 87 23.73 -7.75 19.20
CA ALA A 87 24.16 -9.02 19.79
C ALA A 87 25.69 -9.19 19.73
N ALA A 88 26.31 -8.81 18.61
CA ALA A 88 27.77 -8.83 18.46
C ALA A 88 28.45 -7.87 19.44
N LEU A 89 27.94 -6.64 19.57
CA LEU A 89 28.42 -5.65 20.54
C LEU A 89 28.28 -6.11 21.99
N ARG A 90 27.19 -6.77 22.33
CA ARG A 90 26.97 -7.32 23.68
C ARG A 90 27.90 -8.50 24.01
N ASN A 91 28.37 -9.20 22.99
CA ASN A 91 29.27 -10.34 23.11
C ASN A 91 30.75 -9.96 22.87
N LEU A 92 31.09 -8.66 22.77
CA LEU A 92 32.49 -8.29 22.85
C LEU A 92 33.03 -8.80 24.20
N PRO A 93 34.13 -9.57 24.20
CA PRO A 93 34.81 -9.89 25.44
C PRO A 93 35.16 -8.55 26.09
N LEU A 94 34.65 -8.33 27.30
CA LEU A 94 35.18 -7.28 28.15
C LEU A 94 36.66 -7.64 28.33
N GLU A 95 37.56 -6.94 27.63
CA GLU A 95 38.98 -6.88 27.98
C GLU A 95 39.08 -6.22 29.35
N GLU A 96 38.70 -6.97 30.37
CA GLU A 96 38.85 -6.59 31.76
C GLU A 96 39.68 -7.70 32.39
N GLY A 97 41.00 -7.50 32.37
CA GLY A 97 41.91 -8.27 33.22
C GLY A 97 43.27 -8.69 32.66
N GLU A 98 43.83 -8.07 31.62
CA GLU A 98 45.24 -8.35 31.23
C GLU A 98 46.27 -7.47 31.98
N SER A 99 45.89 -6.90 33.13
CA SER A 99 46.75 -6.03 33.95
C SER A 99 47.13 -6.62 35.32
N ALA A 100 47.11 -7.95 35.48
CA ALA A 100 47.39 -8.60 36.78
C ALA A 100 48.43 -9.74 36.73
N GLN A 101 49.35 -9.78 35.75
CA GLN A 101 50.41 -10.81 35.70
C GLN A 101 51.85 -10.28 35.54
N SER A 102 52.09 -8.96 35.49
CA SER A 102 53.47 -8.44 35.38
C SER A 102 54.16 -8.08 36.71
N GLU A 103 53.53 -8.29 37.87
CA GLU A 103 54.11 -7.93 39.18
C GLU A 103 54.64 -9.11 40.02
N SER A 104 54.43 -10.38 39.62
CA SER A 104 54.86 -11.53 40.45
C SER A 104 56.16 -12.22 40.04
N GLU A 105 56.91 -11.70 39.05
CA GLU A 105 58.22 -12.28 38.64
C GLU A 105 59.43 -11.42 39.02
N ILE A 106 59.23 -10.24 39.62
CA ILE A 106 60.32 -9.38 40.11
C ILE A 106 60.11 -9.11 41.61
N GLY A 107 60.26 -10.15 42.43
CA GLY A 107 60.09 -10.01 43.87
C GLY A 107 60.62 -11.22 44.65
N LEU A 108 61.94 -11.27 44.79
CA LEU A 108 62.76 -11.86 45.88
C LEU A 108 62.36 -13.23 46.44
#